data_AF-A0A815QHY8-F1
#
_entry.id   AF-A0A815QHY8-F1
#
_cell.length_a   1.000
_cell.length_b   1.000
_cell.length_c   1.000
_cell.angle_alpha   90.00
_cell.angle_beta   90.00
_cell.angle_gamma   90.00
#
_symmetry.space_group_name_H-M   'P 1'
#
loop_
_entity.id
_entity.type
_entity.pdbx_description
1 polymer ?
#
loop_
_entity_poly.entity_id
_entity_poly.type
_entity_poly.pdbx_seq_one_letter_code
_entity_poly.pdbx_strand_id
1 'polypeptide(L)'
;MIGLYLLTALSLNRYWIIVTPVQSKYSTFQTIYVSIFLAIVGGLFWAIVPIFGWNYYTLEGVLTSCSIRWQDRTLNVISYNICMFLFGYIIPLFILIFCNTKIYLEVFNVSKRSSKWGNCLTRTRSRRKQELEKHVAKTVIFIIVTFTIAWTPYAIVAFISSFFSPTLISPLGGTLPAIFAKSSICFNPLVFILTNSHIQSAVFQQKKKTSHTSESTSSKNKIDQRQSLRLQLLPVS
;
A
#
# COMPACT_ATOMS: atom_id res chain seq x y z
N MET A 1 10.87 3.96 -1.89
CA MET A 1 11.39 4.20 -0.52
C MET A 1 10.30 4.64 0.44
N ILE A 2 9.68 5.82 0.26
CA ILE A 2 8.64 6.33 1.19
C ILE A 2 7.56 5.27 1.48
N GLY A 3 7.02 4.62 0.44
CA GLY A 3 6.02 3.56 0.61
C GLY A 3 6.49 2.40 1.50
N LEU A 4 7.71 1.89 1.31
CA LEU A 4 8.29 0.84 2.17
C LEU A 4 8.47 1.30 3.60
N TYR A 5 9.01 2.52 3.81
CA TYR A 5 9.20 3.05 5.15
C TYR A 5 7.88 3.27 5.90
N LEU A 6 6.84 3.73 5.20
CA LEU A 6 5.50 3.83 5.77
C LEU A 6 4.92 2.46 6.12
N LEU A 7 5.12 1.44 5.27
CA LEU A 7 4.71 0.07 5.58
C LEU A 7 5.47 -0.49 6.78
N THR A 8 6.78 -0.24 6.89
CA THR A 8 7.60 -0.66 8.03
C THR A 8 7.14 0.02 9.33
N ALA A 9 6.92 1.34 9.30
CA ALA A 9 6.37 2.09 10.42
C ALA A 9 4.99 1.58 10.85
N LEU A 10 4.13 1.27 9.88
CA LEU A 10 2.82 0.70 10.14
C LEU A 10 2.90 -0.69 10.78
N SER A 11 3.74 -1.59 10.25
CA SER A 11 3.97 -2.92 10.83
C SER A 11 4.54 -2.85 12.24
N LEU A 12 5.47 -1.94 12.50
CA LEU A 12 5.99 -1.69 13.85
C LEU A 12 4.86 -1.24 14.77
N ASN A 13 4.11 -0.20 14.40
CA ASN A 13 2.99 0.27 15.23
C ASN A 13 2.01 -0.88 15.57
N ARG A 14 1.70 -1.76 14.61
CA ARG A 14 0.84 -2.94 14.86
C ARG A 14 1.51 -3.98 15.75
N TYR A 15 2.81 -4.22 15.58
CA TYR A 15 3.59 -5.11 16.45
C TYR A 15 3.51 -4.66 17.91
N TRP A 16 3.74 -3.37 18.17
CA TRP A 16 3.71 -2.82 19.53
C TRP A 16 2.32 -2.89 20.17
N ILE A 17 1.25 -2.67 19.39
CA ILE A 17 -0.12 -2.75 19.88
C ILE A 17 -0.56 -4.19 20.17
N ILE A 18 -0.18 -5.16 19.31
CA ILE A 18 -0.71 -6.53 19.35
C ILE A 18 0.17 -7.46 20.19
N VAL A 19 1.49 -7.38 20.04
CA VAL A 19 2.44 -8.33 20.64
C VAL A 19 2.95 -7.86 22.00
N THR A 20 3.09 -6.55 22.21
CA THR A 20 3.63 -5.97 23.47
C THR A 20 2.66 -4.98 24.14
N PRO A 21 1.45 -5.43 24.54
CA PRO A 21 0.38 -4.55 25.03
C PRO A 21 0.74 -3.77 26.32
N VAL A 22 1.71 -4.25 27.11
CA VAL A 22 2.15 -3.58 28.35
C VAL A 22 2.98 -2.32 28.06
N GLN A 23 3.74 -2.29 26.96
CA GLN A 23 4.52 -1.13 26.51
C GLN A 23 3.73 -0.16 25.62
N SER A 24 2.56 -0.58 25.12
CA SER A 24 1.65 0.23 24.28
C SER A 24 0.98 1.41 25.02
N LYS A 25 1.16 1.52 26.35
CA LYS A 25 0.61 2.62 27.17
C LYS A 25 1.21 4.00 26.86
N TYR A 26 2.32 4.08 26.12
CA TYR A 26 2.98 5.34 25.77
C TYR A 26 2.42 5.93 24.46
N SER A 27 2.02 7.21 24.53
CA SER A 27 1.53 8.12 23.47
C SER A 27 1.56 7.58 22.02
N THR A 28 0.50 6.88 21.63
CA THR A 28 0.40 6.23 20.30
C THR A 28 0.41 7.24 19.15
N PHE A 29 -0.24 8.40 19.33
CA PHE A 29 -0.34 9.40 18.26
C PHE A 29 0.99 10.10 17.95
N GLN A 30 1.73 10.53 18.98
CA GLN A 30 3.03 11.18 18.78
C GLN A 30 4.01 10.25 18.07
N THR A 31 4.08 8.98 18.51
CA THR A 31 4.92 7.96 17.87
C THR A 31 4.53 7.73 16.41
N ILE A 32 3.23 7.71 16.08
CA ILE A 32 2.75 7.59 14.69
C ILE A 32 3.20 8.78 13.85
N TYR A 33 2.96 10.03 14.30
CA TYR A 33 3.33 11.22 13.53
C TYR A 33 4.84 11.32 13.33
N VAL A 34 5.63 11.04 14.36
CA VAL A 34 7.09 11.00 14.26
C VAL A 34 7.54 9.93 13.27
N SER A 35 6.95 8.73 13.31
CA SER A 35 7.30 7.66 12.38
C SER A 35 6.97 8.02 10.93
N ILE A 36 5.83 8.66 10.68
CA ILE A 36 5.43 9.13 9.35
C ILE A 36 6.41 10.20 8.86
N PHE A 37 6.72 11.18 9.72
CA PHE A 37 7.67 12.25 9.40
C PHE A 37 9.05 11.67 9.04
N LEU A 38 9.59 10.76 9.86
CA LEU A 38 10.86 10.09 9.59
C LEU A 38 10.85 9.28 8.30
N ALA A 39 9.74 8.58 8.00
CA ALA A 39 9.60 7.83 6.76
C ALA A 39 9.60 8.73 5.51
N ILE A 40 8.94 9.88 5.58
CA ILE A 40 8.90 10.86 4.49
C ILE A 40 10.28 11.50 4.32
N VAL A 41 10.88 12.02 5.40
CA VAL A 41 12.20 12.68 5.35
C VAL A 41 13.26 11.71 4.86
N GLY A 42 13.31 10.49 5.39
CA GLY A 42 14.25 9.47 4.94
C GLY A 42 14.04 9.09 3.47
N GLY A 43 12.80 8.98 3.01
CA GLY A 43 12.52 8.68 1.61
C GLY A 43 12.85 9.83 0.66
N LEU A 44 12.64 11.07 1.08
CA LEU A 44 13.04 12.28 0.32
C LEU A 44 14.55 12.43 0.28
N PHE A 45 15.26 12.15 1.37
CA PHE A 45 16.71 12.14 1.42
C PHE A 45 17.28 11.26 0.31
N TRP A 46 16.87 9.99 0.23
CA TRP A 46 17.33 9.09 -0.84
C TRP A 46 16.90 9.54 -2.24
N ALA A 47 15.77 10.22 -2.40
CA ALA A 47 15.37 10.74 -3.71
C ALA A 47 16.18 11.97 -4.15
N ILE A 48 16.65 12.78 -3.21
CA ILE A 48 17.32 14.05 -3.51
C ILE A 48 18.83 13.87 -3.67
N VAL A 49 19.43 12.93 -2.94
CA VAL A 49 20.88 12.68 -2.91
C VAL A 49 21.53 12.51 -4.32
N PRO A 50 20.92 11.82 -5.31
CA PRO A 50 21.46 11.75 -6.67
C PRO A 50 21.58 13.10 -7.38
N ILE A 51 20.77 14.09 -7.01
CA ILE A 51 20.85 15.44 -7.60
C ILE A 51 22.13 16.15 -7.13
N PHE A 52 22.63 15.80 -5.94
CA PHE A 52 23.87 16.33 -5.37
C PHE A 52 25.13 15.54 -5.79
N GLY A 53 25.02 14.60 -6.75
CA GLY A 53 26.16 13.92 -7.36
C GLY A 53 26.49 12.54 -6.79
N TRP A 54 25.74 12.05 -5.78
CA TRP A 54 25.85 10.67 -5.32
C TRP A 54 24.86 9.79 -6.10
N ASN A 55 25.29 9.35 -7.29
CA ASN A 55 24.50 8.77 -8.40
C ASN A 55 23.83 9.85 -9.29
N TYR A 56 23.18 9.44 -10.38
CA TYR A 56 22.57 10.31 -11.38
C TYR A 56 21.25 9.72 -11.89
N TYR A 57 20.27 10.57 -12.17
CA TYR A 57 19.06 10.16 -12.86
C TYR A 57 19.31 10.00 -14.37
N THR A 58 18.88 8.88 -14.94
CA THR A 58 19.02 8.56 -16.36
C THR A 58 17.76 7.85 -16.87
N LEU A 59 17.60 7.81 -18.18
CA LEU A 59 16.57 7.01 -18.82
C LEU A 59 16.91 5.51 -18.67
N GLU A 60 15.88 4.71 -18.40
CA GLU A 60 15.97 3.26 -18.20
C GLU A 60 15.17 2.51 -19.29
N GLY A 61 15.62 1.30 -19.63
CA GLY A 61 14.89 0.39 -20.52
C GLY A 61 14.77 0.92 -21.94
N VAL A 62 13.54 1.00 -22.47
CA VAL A 62 13.23 1.55 -23.81
C VAL A 62 13.21 3.10 -23.84
N LEU A 63 13.86 3.74 -22.88
CA LEU A 63 14.04 5.20 -22.79
C LEU A 63 12.74 6.00 -22.55
N THR A 64 11.72 5.37 -21.96
CA THR A 64 10.41 6.00 -21.67
C THR A 64 10.20 6.29 -20.19
N SER A 65 11.13 5.91 -19.32
CA SER A 65 11.04 6.08 -17.88
C SER A 65 12.38 6.50 -17.30
N CYS A 66 12.36 7.35 -16.28
CA CYS A 66 13.55 7.74 -15.54
C CYS A 66 13.74 6.86 -14.30
N SER A 67 15.00 6.53 -14.03
CA SER A 67 15.46 5.91 -12.79
C SER A 67 16.88 6.35 -12.47
N ILE A 68 17.43 5.86 -11.37
CA ILE A 68 18.84 6.06 -11.06
C ILE A 68 19.72 5.24 -12.03
N ARG A 69 20.99 5.61 -12.14
CA ARG A 69 21.94 4.92 -13.01
C ARG A 69 22.36 3.60 -12.35
N TRP A 70 21.98 2.49 -12.96
CA TRP A 70 22.30 1.15 -12.44
C TRP A 70 23.58 0.57 -13.07
N GLN A 71 23.88 0.90 -14.31
CA GLN A 71 24.87 0.17 -15.13
C GLN A 71 26.31 0.69 -14.97
N ASP A 72 26.50 1.87 -14.39
CA ASP A 72 27.81 2.48 -14.26
C ASP A 72 28.60 1.90 -13.08
N ARG A 73 29.92 1.81 -13.26
CA ARG A 73 30.87 1.18 -12.33
C ARG A 73 31.71 2.18 -11.56
N THR A 74 31.40 3.46 -11.68
CA THR A 74 31.99 4.50 -10.83
C THR A 74 31.66 4.24 -9.35
N LEU A 75 32.61 4.54 -8.46
CA LEU A 75 32.45 4.31 -7.01
C LEU A 75 31.23 5.06 -6.44
N ASN A 76 30.95 6.26 -6.95
CA ASN A 76 29.78 7.04 -6.55
C ASN A 76 28.47 6.32 -6.88
N VAL A 77 28.37 5.71 -8.07
CA VAL A 77 27.17 4.97 -8.48
C VAL A 77 27.03 3.66 -7.71
N ILE A 78 28.11 2.86 -7.62
CA ILE A 78 28.08 1.56 -6.92
C ILE A 78 27.77 1.73 -5.43
N SER A 79 28.45 2.65 -4.74
CA SER A 79 28.23 2.89 -3.30
C SER A 79 26.78 3.28 -3.03
N TYR A 80 26.22 4.17 -3.84
CA TYR A 80 24.82 4.56 -3.74
C TYR A 80 23.88 3.37 -3.98
N ASN A 81 24.14 2.56 -5.02
CA ASN A 81 23.31 1.39 -5.33
C ASN A 81 23.32 0.37 -4.17
N ILE A 82 24.48 0.11 -3.56
CA ILE A 82 24.60 -0.76 -2.38
C ILE A 82 23.76 -0.21 -1.22
N CYS A 83 23.91 1.09 -0.90
CA CYS A 83 23.12 1.74 0.15
C CYS A 83 21.62 1.67 -0.13
N MET A 84 21.21 1.91 -1.38
CA MET A 84 19.82 1.82 -1.81
C MET A 84 19.24 0.42 -1.66
N PHE A 85 19.99 -0.64 -2.00
CA PHE A 85 19.53 -2.01 -1.77
C PHE A 85 19.41 -2.33 -0.27
N LEU A 86 20.41 -1.97 0.53
CA LEU A 86 20.44 -2.25 1.96
C LEU A 86 19.35 -1.49 2.72
N PHE A 87 19.38 -0.16 2.68
CA PHE A 87 18.48 0.70 3.46
C PHE A 87 17.13 0.89 2.80
N GLY A 88 17.06 0.71 1.49
CA GLY A 88 15.85 0.92 0.74
C GLY A 88 15.02 -0.33 0.50
N TYR A 89 15.60 -1.53 0.67
CA TYR A 89 14.89 -2.78 0.41
C TYR A 89 15.15 -3.84 1.49
N ILE A 90 16.40 -4.28 1.69
CA ILE A 90 16.73 -5.42 2.56
C ILE A 90 16.37 -5.18 4.03
N ILE A 91 16.82 -4.07 4.63
CA ILE A 91 16.53 -3.74 6.03
C ILE A 91 15.02 -3.55 6.26
N PRO A 92 14.30 -2.74 5.46
CA PRO A 92 12.84 -2.63 5.58
C PRO A 92 12.14 -3.98 5.45
N LEU A 93 12.53 -4.82 4.50
CA LEU A 93 11.94 -6.14 4.31
C LEU A 93 12.19 -7.08 5.49
N PHE A 94 13.40 -7.08 6.06
CA PHE A 94 13.69 -7.89 7.24
C PHE A 94 12.80 -7.49 8.42
N ILE A 95 12.68 -6.19 8.70
CA ILE A 95 11.81 -5.67 9.75
C ILE A 95 10.35 -6.04 9.48
N LEU A 96 9.90 -5.91 8.24
CA LEU A 96 8.56 -6.31 7.82
C LEU A 96 8.32 -7.80 8.09
N ILE A 97 9.18 -8.69 7.59
CA ILE A 97 9.02 -10.14 7.79
C ILE A 97 8.99 -10.46 9.28
N PHE A 98 9.95 -9.97 10.06
CA PHE A 98 10.04 -10.21 11.50
C PHE A 98 8.77 -9.77 12.25
N CYS A 99 8.33 -8.51 12.05
CA CYS A 99 7.16 -7.97 12.72
C CYS A 99 5.90 -8.75 12.34
N ASN A 100 5.70 -9.02 11.04
CA ASN A 100 4.50 -9.69 10.56
C ASN A 100 4.44 -11.16 10.99
N THR A 101 5.57 -11.87 11.06
CA THR A 101 5.62 -13.23 11.63
C THR A 101 5.20 -13.22 13.10
N LYS A 102 5.74 -12.30 13.91
CA LYS A 102 5.37 -12.21 15.33
C LYS A 102 3.92 -11.82 15.54
N ILE A 103 3.40 -10.87 14.76
CA ILE A 103 1.98 -10.51 14.77
C ILE A 103 1.13 -11.72 14.42
N TYR A 104 1.44 -12.44 13.34
CA TYR A 104 0.68 -13.62 12.92
C TYR A 104 0.63 -14.69 14.02
N LEU A 105 1.77 -15.01 14.63
CA LEU A 105 1.86 -15.97 15.72
C LEU A 105 1.03 -15.55 16.94
N GLU A 106 1.10 -14.28 17.34
CA GLU A 106 0.33 -13.79 18.50
C GLU A 106 -1.17 -13.82 18.21
N VAL A 107 -1.59 -13.41 17.02
CA VAL A 107 -3.01 -13.45 16.62
C VAL A 107 -3.55 -14.89 16.66
N PHE A 108 -2.77 -15.86 16.19
CA PHE A 108 -3.13 -17.27 16.24
C PHE A 108 -3.22 -17.79 17.69
N ASN A 109 -2.23 -17.46 18.52
CA ASN A 109 -2.18 -17.89 19.92
C ASN A 109 -3.31 -17.29 20.78
N VAL A 110 -3.68 -16.03 20.56
CA VAL A 110 -4.75 -15.37 21.31
C VAL A 110 -6.12 -15.92 20.93
N SER A 111 -6.34 -16.31 19.66
CA SER A 111 -7.55 -17.02 19.24
C SER A 111 -7.79 -18.28 20.11
N LYS A 112 -6.71 -19.02 20.40
CA LYS A 112 -6.75 -20.23 21.23
C LYS A 112 -6.97 -19.96 22.73
N ARG A 113 -6.48 -18.83 23.26
CA ARG A 113 -6.58 -18.46 24.68
C ARG A 113 -7.92 -17.79 25.07
N SER A 114 -8.63 -17.15 24.13
CA SER A 114 -9.84 -16.38 24.42
C SER A 114 -11.05 -17.22 24.89
N SER A 115 -10.94 -18.55 24.97
CA SER A 115 -12.01 -19.45 25.39
C SER A 115 -12.24 -19.50 26.92
N LYS A 116 -11.27 -19.06 27.74
CA LYS A 116 -11.35 -19.20 29.21
C LYS A 116 -11.40 -17.83 29.92
N TRP A 117 -12.54 -17.56 30.57
CA TRP A 117 -12.72 -16.66 31.72
C TRP A 117 -12.81 -15.12 31.47
N GLY A 118 -13.89 -14.49 31.98
CA GLY A 118 -14.03 -13.02 32.07
C GLY A 118 -15.46 -12.47 31.89
N ASN A 119 -15.82 -11.45 32.70
CA ASN A 119 -17.13 -10.80 32.79
C ASN A 119 -17.65 -10.26 31.44
N CYS A 120 -18.95 -10.42 31.16
CA CYS A 120 -19.52 -10.36 29.80
C CYS A 120 -19.40 -8.99 29.09
N LEU A 121 -19.72 -7.88 29.77
CA LEU A 121 -19.88 -6.55 29.15
C LEU A 121 -18.57 -5.85 28.77
N THR A 122 -17.57 -5.82 29.66
CA THR A 122 -16.24 -5.25 29.36
C THR A 122 -15.48 -6.11 28.33
N ARG A 123 -15.76 -7.42 28.30
CA ARG A 123 -15.22 -8.36 27.30
C ARG A 123 -15.70 -8.05 25.88
N THR A 124 -16.96 -7.66 25.66
CA THR A 124 -17.48 -7.42 24.31
C THR A 124 -16.81 -6.24 23.61
N ARG A 125 -16.62 -5.10 24.30
CA ARG A 125 -15.99 -3.90 23.74
C ARG A 125 -14.50 -4.11 23.48
N SER A 126 -13.79 -4.73 24.42
CA SER A 126 -12.36 -5.04 24.27
C SER A 126 -12.12 -6.09 23.17
N ARG A 127 -12.96 -7.12 23.06
CA ARG A 127 -12.91 -8.09 21.95
C ARG A 127 -13.14 -7.43 20.60
N ARG A 128 -14.17 -6.59 20.44
CA ARG A 128 -14.41 -5.89 19.16
C ARG A 128 -13.22 -5.04 18.73
N LYS A 129 -12.61 -4.29 19.66
CA LYS A 129 -11.39 -3.51 19.39
C LYS A 129 -10.25 -4.43 18.95
N GLN A 130 -10.04 -5.55 19.64
CA GLN A 130 -9.00 -6.50 19.30
C GLN A 130 -9.21 -7.19 17.94
N GLU A 131 -10.44 -7.59 17.61
CA GLU A 131 -10.77 -8.19 16.31
C GLU A 131 -10.59 -7.19 15.17
N LEU A 132 -10.92 -5.90 15.39
CA LEU A 132 -10.61 -4.84 14.43
C LEU A 132 -9.10 -4.67 14.22
N GLU A 133 -8.31 -4.62 15.30
CA GLU A 133 -6.85 -4.52 15.22
C GLU A 133 -6.23 -5.73 14.48
N LYS A 134 -6.73 -6.94 14.73
CA LYS A 134 -6.35 -8.16 13.98
C LYS A 134 -6.68 -8.06 12.51
N HIS A 135 -7.90 -7.60 12.17
CA HIS A 135 -8.34 -7.44 10.80
C HIS A 135 -7.47 -6.43 10.05
N VAL A 136 -7.17 -5.29 10.69
CA VAL A 136 -6.26 -4.27 10.16
C VAL A 136 -4.86 -4.87 9.95
N ALA A 137 -4.31 -5.58 10.94
CA ALA A 137 -3.00 -6.22 10.82
C ALA A 137 -2.94 -7.23 9.67
N LYS A 138 -3.98 -8.06 9.50
CA LYS A 138 -4.09 -9.00 8.37
C LYS A 138 -4.12 -8.29 7.02
N THR A 139 -4.85 -7.17 6.94
CA THR A 139 -4.89 -6.33 5.73
C THR A 139 -3.50 -5.78 5.41
N VAL A 140 -2.79 -5.28 6.43
CA VAL A 140 -1.42 -4.75 6.28
C VAL A 140 -0.45 -5.83 5.78
N ILE A 141 -0.53 -7.06 6.31
CA ILE A 141 0.27 -8.19 5.81
C ILE A 141 0.04 -8.40 4.31
N PHE A 142 -1.22 -8.40 3.86
CA PHE A 142 -1.53 -8.59 2.44
C PHE A 142 -0.94 -7.47 1.58
N ILE A 143 -1.06 -6.21 2.00
CA ILE A 143 -0.46 -5.06 1.32
C ILE A 143 1.06 -5.25 1.16
N ILE A 144 1.74 -5.67 2.23
CA ILE A 144 3.18 -5.86 2.25
C ILE A 144 3.61 -6.97 1.28
N VAL A 145 2.88 -8.09 1.27
CA VAL A 145 3.15 -9.21 0.37
C VAL A 145 2.98 -8.77 -1.09
N THR A 146 1.86 -8.14 -1.43
CA THR A 146 1.60 -7.65 -2.80
C THR A 146 2.64 -6.60 -3.23
N PHE A 147 2.98 -5.67 -2.34
CA PHE A 147 4.02 -4.67 -2.60
C PHE A 147 5.37 -5.33 -2.86
N THR A 148 5.77 -6.28 -2.02
CA THR A 148 7.07 -6.98 -2.16
C THR A 148 7.13 -7.72 -3.48
N ILE A 149 6.11 -8.51 -3.82
CA ILE A 149 6.02 -9.25 -5.08
C ILE A 149 6.10 -8.30 -6.29
N ALA A 150 5.47 -7.13 -6.22
CA ALA A 150 5.51 -6.16 -7.31
C ALA A 150 6.92 -5.57 -7.53
N TRP A 151 7.68 -5.36 -6.45
CA TRP A 151 9.01 -4.72 -6.50
C TRP A 151 10.17 -5.72 -6.68
N THR A 152 10.01 -6.98 -6.28
CA THR A 152 11.08 -8.00 -6.36
C THR A 152 11.66 -8.17 -7.77
N PRO A 153 10.86 -8.30 -8.86
CA PRO A 153 11.41 -8.48 -10.20
C PRO A 153 12.30 -7.30 -10.62
N TYR A 154 11.89 -6.08 -10.29
CA TYR A 154 12.68 -4.88 -10.57
C TYR A 154 13.95 -4.83 -9.74
N ALA A 155 13.88 -5.15 -8.44
CA ALA A 155 15.05 -5.18 -7.57
C ALA A 155 16.11 -6.18 -8.06
N ILE A 156 15.69 -7.35 -8.56
CA ILE A 156 16.60 -8.36 -9.15
C ILE A 156 17.29 -7.80 -10.40
N VAL A 157 16.53 -7.21 -11.32
CA VAL A 157 17.07 -6.62 -12.55
C VAL A 157 18.04 -5.47 -12.26
N ALA A 158 17.69 -4.61 -11.32
CA ALA A 158 18.54 -3.51 -10.87
C ALA A 158 19.82 -4.02 -10.21
N PHE A 159 19.73 -5.10 -9.41
CA PHE A 159 20.89 -5.73 -8.78
C PHE A 159 21.82 -6.36 -9.81
N ILE A 160 21.26 -7.12 -10.77
CA ILE A 160 22.02 -7.69 -11.89
C ILE A 160 22.69 -6.55 -12.68
N SER A 161 21.97 -5.48 -13.01
CA SER A 161 22.54 -4.32 -13.72
C SER A 161 23.68 -3.65 -12.95
N SER A 162 23.59 -3.61 -11.61
CA SER A 162 24.54 -2.93 -10.73
C SER A 162 25.84 -3.70 -10.48
N PHE A 163 25.79 -5.04 -10.47
CA PHE A 163 26.94 -5.87 -10.11
C PHE A 163 27.40 -6.79 -11.23
N PHE A 164 26.50 -7.18 -12.13
CA PHE A 164 26.78 -8.05 -13.28
C PHE A 164 26.68 -7.29 -14.60
N SER A 165 27.23 -7.88 -15.66
CA SER A 165 27.33 -7.22 -16.97
C SER A 165 25.96 -6.71 -17.46
N PRO A 166 25.81 -5.41 -17.76
CA PRO A 166 24.52 -4.84 -18.19
C PRO A 166 24.04 -5.36 -19.55
N THR A 167 24.92 -6.02 -20.32
CA THR A 167 24.59 -6.68 -21.59
C THR A 167 23.67 -7.90 -21.44
N LEU A 168 23.49 -8.42 -20.21
CA LEU A 168 22.58 -9.54 -19.96
C LEU A 168 21.09 -9.15 -20.05
N ILE A 169 20.76 -7.86 -19.97
CA ILE A 169 19.38 -7.40 -19.82
C ILE A 169 18.94 -6.66 -21.08
N SER A 170 17.95 -7.23 -21.78
CA SER A 170 17.33 -6.54 -22.91
C SER A 170 16.55 -5.30 -22.44
N PRO A 171 16.39 -4.26 -23.28
CA PRO A 171 15.62 -3.06 -22.92
C PRO A 171 14.20 -3.38 -22.45
N LEU A 172 13.57 -4.41 -23.03
CA LEU A 172 12.24 -4.88 -22.62
C LEU A 172 12.28 -5.60 -21.26
N GLY A 173 13.33 -6.40 -21.01
CA GLY A 173 13.58 -7.08 -19.74
C GLY A 173 13.82 -6.13 -18.57
N GLY A 174 14.33 -4.92 -18.84
CA GLY A 174 14.39 -3.82 -17.85
C GLY A 174 13.05 -3.09 -17.66
N THR A 175 12.33 -2.86 -18.75
CA THR A 175 11.12 -2.02 -18.76
C THR A 175 9.92 -2.71 -18.09
N LEU A 176 9.65 -3.98 -18.40
CA LEU A 176 8.45 -4.67 -17.89
C LEU A 176 8.45 -4.76 -16.34
N PRO A 177 9.55 -5.19 -15.68
CA PRO A 177 9.62 -5.19 -14.22
C PRO A 177 9.50 -3.79 -13.62
N ALA A 178 10.08 -2.77 -14.28
CA ALA A 178 10.00 -1.39 -13.83
C ALA A 178 8.56 -0.85 -13.84
N ILE A 179 7.80 -1.12 -14.91
CA ILE A 179 6.39 -0.74 -15.01
C ILE A 179 5.58 -1.47 -13.94
N PHE A 180 5.81 -2.77 -13.76
CA PHE A 180 5.10 -3.55 -12.75
C PHE A 180 5.34 -3.02 -11.33
N ALA A 181 6.59 -2.72 -10.98
CA ALA A 181 6.95 -2.10 -9.71
C ALA A 181 6.30 -0.72 -9.54
N LYS A 182 6.34 0.14 -10.55
CA LYS A 182 5.73 1.49 -10.50
C LYS A 182 4.20 1.43 -10.38
N SER A 183 3.55 0.44 -10.98
CA SER A 183 2.10 0.23 -10.90
C SER A 183 1.60 -0.25 -9.52
N SER A 184 2.52 -0.65 -8.63
CA SER A 184 2.18 -1.16 -7.29
C SER A 184 1.33 -0.22 -6.43
N ILE A 185 1.38 1.09 -6.71
CA ILE A 185 0.56 2.11 -6.03
C ILE A 185 -0.93 1.80 -6.20
N CYS A 186 -1.34 1.26 -7.35
CA CYS A 186 -2.72 0.89 -7.64
C CYS A 186 -3.19 -0.33 -6.84
N PHE A 187 -2.27 -1.17 -6.35
CA PHE A 187 -2.63 -2.35 -5.57
C PHE A 187 -3.07 -1.99 -4.15
N ASN A 188 -2.55 -0.91 -3.56
CA ASN A 188 -2.87 -0.55 -2.17
C ASN A 188 -4.39 -0.31 -1.96
N PRO A 189 -5.08 0.55 -2.74
CA PRO A 189 -6.53 0.72 -2.62
C PRO A 189 -7.33 -0.55 -2.91
N LEU A 190 -6.90 -1.36 -3.88
CA LEU A 190 -7.56 -2.63 -4.22
C LEU A 190 -7.55 -3.59 -3.02
N VAL A 191 -6.41 -3.70 -2.34
CA VAL A 191 -6.31 -4.52 -1.13
C VAL A 191 -7.21 -3.99 -0.02
N PHE A 192 -7.23 -2.67 0.21
CA PHE A 192 -8.11 -2.09 1.23
C PHE A 192 -9.59 -2.35 0.95
N ILE A 193 -10.02 -2.23 -0.31
CA ILE A 193 -11.39 -2.52 -0.73
C ILE A 193 -11.70 -4.01 -0.57
N LEU A 194 -10.79 -4.91 -0.96
CA LEU A 194 -11.02 -6.35 -0.87
C LEU A 194 -10.99 -6.88 0.57
N THR A 195 -10.30 -6.21 1.47
CA THR A 195 -10.14 -6.70 2.84
C THR A 195 -11.17 -6.10 3.80
N ASN A 196 -11.56 -4.82 3.63
CA ASN A 196 -12.43 -4.14 4.58
C ASN A 196 -13.93 -4.29 4.21
N SER A 197 -14.65 -5.14 4.94
CA SER A 197 -16.09 -5.39 4.75
C SER A 197 -16.97 -4.16 4.96
N HIS A 198 -16.53 -3.19 5.78
CA HIS A 198 -17.25 -1.93 5.98
C HIS A 198 -17.10 -1.00 4.76
N ILE A 199 -15.92 -0.97 4.15
CA ILE A 199 -15.70 -0.25 2.88
C ILE A 199 -16.45 -0.95 1.74
N GLN A 200 -16.45 -2.28 1.68
CA GLN A 200 -17.27 -3.00 0.69
C GLN A 200 -18.75 -2.67 0.83
N SER A 201 -19.26 -2.63 2.07
CA SER A 201 -20.64 -2.26 2.35
C SER A 201 -20.94 -0.82 1.96
N ALA A 202 -20.04 0.13 2.23
CA ALA A 202 -20.18 1.52 1.83
C ALA A 202 -20.12 1.71 0.31
N VAL A 203 -19.18 1.04 -0.37
CA VAL A 203 -19.05 1.02 -1.84
C VAL A 203 -20.29 0.39 -2.48
N PHE A 204 -20.82 -0.68 -1.89
CA PHE A 204 -22.05 -1.32 -2.36
C PHE A 204 -23.28 -0.43 -2.17
N GLN A 205 -23.40 0.25 -1.02
CA GLN A 205 -24.46 1.24 -0.80
C GLN A 205 -24.36 2.42 -1.77
N GLN A 206 -23.15 2.87 -2.08
CA GLN A 206 -22.93 3.97 -3.02
C GLN A 206 -23.24 3.55 -4.47
N LYS A 207 -22.86 2.32 -4.88
CA LYS A 207 -23.30 1.73 -6.15
C LYS A 207 -24.82 1.65 -6.22
N LYS A 208 -25.49 1.14 -5.18
CA LYS A 208 -26.96 1.02 -5.13
C LYS A 208 -27.66 2.38 -5.19
N LYS A 209 -27.13 3.39 -4.49
CA LYS A 209 -27.63 4.77 -4.53
C LYS A 209 -27.48 5.39 -5.92
N THR A 210 -26.34 5.14 -6.58
CA THR A 210 -26.08 5.61 -7.94
C THR A 210 -27.02 4.92 -8.94
N SER A 211 -27.23 3.61 -8.83
CA SER A 211 -28.18 2.85 -9.65
C SER A 211 -29.63 3.35 -9.49
N HIS A 212 -30.10 3.56 -8.26
CA HIS A 212 -31.45 4.09 -8.02
C HIS A 212 -31.62 5.56 -8.45
N THR A 213 -30.56 6.37 -8.37
CA THR A 213 -30.59 7.76 -8.87
C THR A 213 -30.66 7.78 -10.40
N SER A 214 -29.93 6.88 -11.08
CA SER A 214 -29.99 6.72 -12.53
C SER A 214 -31.35 6.20 -13.02
N GLU A 215 -31.96 5.24 -12.30
CA GLU A 215 -33.29 4.72 -12.63
C GLU A 215 -34.40 5.77 -12.42
N SER A 216 -34.37 6.50 -11.31
CA SER A 216 -35.36 7.55 -11.02
C SER A 216 -35.26 8.74 -11.97
N THR A 217 -34.06 9.11 -12.40
CA THR A 217 -33.85 10.19 -13.39
C THR A 217 -34.31 9.76 -14.78
N SER A 218 -34.03 8.51 -15.18
CA SER A 218 -34.52 7.94 -16.45
C SER A 218 -36.05 7.83 -16.49
N SER A 219 -36.67 7.48 -15.36
CA SER A 219 -38.12 7.36 -15.26
C SER A 219 -38.83 8.73 -15.27
N LYS A 220 -38.25 9.77 -14.64
CA LYS A 220 -38.77 11.14 -14.70
C LYS A 220 -38.69 11.71 -16.11
N ASN A 221 -37.55 11.56 -16.79
CA ASN A 221 -37.38 12.03 -18.16
C ASN A 221 -38.40 11.39 -19.13
N LYS A 222 -38.73 10.10 -18.95
CA LYS A 222 -39.78 9.44 -19.76
C LYS A 222 -41.19 9.98 -19.50
N ILE A 223 -41.49 10.42 -18.28
CA ILE A 223 -42.80 10.98 -17.92
C ILE A 223 -42.93 12.40 -18.49
N ASP A 224 -41.91 13.23 -18.32
CA ASP A 224 -41.87 14.60 -18.84
C ASP A 224 -41.99 14.61 -20.38
N GLN A 225 -41.28 13.69 -21.05
CA GLN A 225 -41.34 13.55 -22.51
C GLN A 225 -42.73 13.07 -23.01
N ARG A 226 -43.45 12.26 -22.22
CA ARG A 226 -44.83 11.87 -22.55
C ARG A 226 -45.83 13.01 -22.32
N GLN A 227 -45.59 13.86 -21.31
CA GLN A 227 -46.43 15.03 -21.04
C GLN A 227 -46.24 16.12 -22.09
N SER A 228 -45.00 16.36 -22.54
CA SER A 228 -44.73 17.32 -23.62
C SER A 228 -45.36 16.89 -24.96
N LEU A 229 -45.30 15.60 -25.29
CA LEU A 229 -45.97 15.03 -26.48
C LEU A 229 -47.49 15.15 -26.41
N ARG A 230 -48.10 15.03 -25.21
CA ARG A 230 -49.55 15.23 -25.04
C ARG A 230 -49.97 16.69 -25.18
N LEU A 231 -49.15 17.63 -24.72
CA LEU A 231 -49.43 19.07 -24.85
C LEU A 231 -49.35 19.56 -26.31
N GLN A 232 -48.52 18.94 -27.14
CA GLN A 232 -48.42 19.26 -28.58
C GLN A 232 -49.55 18.67 -29.43
N LEU A 233 -50.31 17.69 -28.90
CA LEU A 233 -51.45 17.06 -29.60
C LEU A 233 -52.79 17.69 -29.23
N LEU A 234 -52.82 18.71 -28.36
CA LEU A 234 -54.03 19.47 -28.07
C LEU A 234 -54.35 20.38 -29.28
N PRO A 235 -55.55 20.30 -29.86
CA PRO A 235 -55.92 21.11 -31.01
C PRO A 235 -55.94 22.58 -30.60
N VAL A 236 -55.14 23.39 -31.30
CA VAL A 236 -55.21 24.85 -31.23
C VAL A 236 -56.60 25.23 -31.74
N SER A 237 -57.44 25.69 -30.81
CA SER A 237 -58.77 26.24 -31.11
C SER A 237 -58.69 27.75 -31.21
#